data_AF-A0AAE1GNM6-F1
#
_entry.id   AF-A0AAE1GNM6-F1
#
_cell.length_a   1.000
_cell.length_b   1.000
_cell.length_c   1.000
_cell.angle_alpha   90.00
_cell.angle_beta   90.00
_cell.angle_gamma   90.00
#
_symmetry.space_group_name_H-M   'P 1'
#
loop_
_entity.id
_entity.type
_entity.pdbx_description
1 polymer ?
#
loop_
_entity_poly.entity_id
_entity_poly.type
_entity_poly.pdbx_seq_one_letter_code
_entity_poly.pdbx_strand_id
1 'polypeptide(L)'
;MSERFRDVKSKQQELNIFAIPFNVEPVDLPDNLQHEIIQLQSDDKLSARYNNFSLLEFYRRYVIADDFPILRRHALKYASVFGTTYCCEQFLSKFTLENCRLRSRLTDANLENRLRVPSSTVLPNITRLAKEKQLQPSH
;
A
#
# COMPACT_ATOMS: atom_id res chain seq x y z
N MET A 1 17.01 12.72 16.65
CA MET A 1 15.64 12.19 16.85
C MET A 1 15.05 11.64 15.54
N SER A 2 15.78 10.81 14.77
CA SER A 2 15.35 10.44 13.39
C SER A 2 15.76 9.02 12.95
N GLU A 3 15.74 8.05 13.85
CA GLU A 3 15.90 6.63 13.48
C GLU A 3 14.59 5.86 13.51
N ARG A 4 13.64 6.27 14.36
CA ARG A 4 12.37 5.58 14.60
C ARG A 4 11.49 5.37 13.35
N PHE A 5 11.66 6.16 12.31
CA PHE A 5 10.82 6.12 11.10
C PHE A 5 11.60 5.87 9.81
N ARG A 6 12.88 5.50 9.90
CA ARG A 6 13.71 5.26 8.71
C ARG A 6 13.15 4.13 7.86
N ASP A 7 12.70 3.05 8.50
CA ASP A 7 12.15 1.87 7.82
C ASP A 7 10.86 2.20 7.06
N VAL A 8 9.99 3.02 7.65
CA VAL A 8 8.73 3.45 7.02
C VAL A 8 9.00 4.28 5.76
N LYS A 9 9.95 5.23 5.84
CA LYS A 9 10.35 6.06 4.69
C LYS A 9 10.95 5.21 3.57
N SER A 10 11.82 4.26 3.91
CA SER A 10 12.43 3.34 2.94
C SER A 10 11.37 2.50 2.22
N LYS A 11 10.41 1.94 2.96
CA LYS A 11 9.30 1.17 2.37
C LYS A 11 8.40 2.01 1.48
N GLN A 12 8.12 3.25 1.88
CA GLN A 12 7.36 4.18 1.06
C GLN A 12 8.10 4.52 -0.25
N GLN A 13 9.41 4.72 -0.20
CA GLN A 13 10.22 4.99 -1.38
C GLN A 13 10.19 3.80 -2.35
N GLU A 14 10.35 2.57 -1.84
CA GLU A 14 10.20 1.37 -2.67
C GLU A 14 8.80 1.31 -3.33
N LEU A 15 7.73 1.60 -2.57
CA LEU A 15 6.37 1.64 -3.14
C LEU A 15 6.21 2.73 -4.20
N ASN A 16 6.79 3.90 -4.00
CA ASN A 16 6.70 5.01 -4.96
C ASN A 16 7.41 4.69 -6.27
N ILE A 17 8.56 4.01 -6.22
CA ILE A 17 9.27 3.52 -7.42
C ILE A 17 8.36 2.62 -8.25
N PHE A 18 7.57 1.77 -7.60
CA PHE A 18 6.60 0.94 -8.31
C PHE A 18 5.37 1.74 -8.78
N ALA A 19 4.77 2.54 -7.92
CA ALA A 19 3.45 3.12 -8.14
C ALA A 19 3.45 4.43 -8.94
N ILE A 20 4.52 5.22 -8.86
CA ILE A 20 4.66 6.55 -9.48
C ILE A 20 6.09 6.79 -9.99
N PRO A 21 6.65 5.89 -10.84
CA PRO A 21 8.05 5.95 -11.25
C PRO A 21 8.45 7.27 -11.93
N PHE A 22 7.50 7.98 -12.55
CA PHE A 22 7.73 9.28 -13.20
C PHE A 22 7.81 10.47 -12.22
N ASN A 23 7.47 10.28 -10.95
CA ASN A 23 7.42 11.32 -9.92
C ASN A 23 8.37 11.03 -8.75
N VAL A 24 9.29 10.08 -8.91
CA VAL A 24 10.30 9.74 -7.91
C VAL A 24 11.55 10.59 -8.13
N GLU A 25 12.09 11.15 -7.04
CA GLU A 25 13.38 11.83 -7.06
C GLU A 25 14.52 10.80 -7.19
N PRO A 26 15.34 10.84 -8.25
CA PRO A 26 16.36 9.83 -8.48
C PRO A 26 17.56 9.91 -7.52
N VAL A 27 17.76 11.04 -6.84
CA VAL A 27 18.95 11.34 -6.02
C VAL A 27 19.14 10.40 -4.82
N ASP A 28 18.04 9.85 -4.29
CA ASP A 28 18.06 8.95 -3.13
C ASP A 28 17.97 7.47 -3.52
N LEU A 29 18.20 7.14 -4.79
CA LEU A 29 18.15 5.78 -5.32
C LEU A 29 19.57 5.19 -5.47
N PRO A 30 19.72 3.86 -5.40
CA PRO A 30 20.96 3.20 -5.79
C PRO A 30 21.33 3.55 -7.25
N ASP A 31 22.61 3.82 -7.55
CA ASP A 31 23.07 4.32 -8.86
C ASP A 31 22.51 3.55 -10.07
N ASN A 32 22.46 2.23 -9.95
CA ASN A 32 22.01 1.35 -11.01
C ASN A 32 20.50 1.50 -11.30
N LEU A 33 19.68 1.73 -10.27
CA LEU A 33 18.26 2.03 -10.43
C LEU A 33 18.02 3.50 -10.78
N GLN A 34 18.86 4.41 -10.27
CA GLN A 34 18.83 5.82 -10.60
C GLN A 34 18.94 6.05 -12.10
N HIS A 35 19.89 5.41 -12.78
CA HIS A 35 20.04 5.50 -14.23
C HIS A 35 18.80 5.02 -14.99
N GLU A 36 18.23 3.87 -14.61
CA GLU A 36 17.03 3.34 -15.25
C GLU A 36 15.82 4.28 -15.05
N ILE A 37 15.66 4.86 -13.86
CA ILE A 37 14.58 5.82 -13.56
C ILE A 37 14.75 7.11 -14.37
N ILE A 38 15.97 7.65 -14.47
CA ILE A 38 16.25 8.83 -15.28
C ILE A 38 15.94 8.54 -16.76
N GLN A 39 16.40 7.41 -17.27
CA GLN A 39 16.10 6.99 -18.65
C GLN A 39 14.60 6.89 -18.89
N LEU A 40 13.86 6.24 -17.97
CA LEU A 40 12.41 6.13 -18.04
C LEU A 40 11.72 7.50 -18.04
N GLN A 41 12.13 8.39 -17.12
CA GLN A 41 11.56 9.73 -16.95
C GLN A 41 11.86 10.67 -18.12
N SER A 42 12.98 10.45 -18.82
CA SER A 42 13.37 11.24 -19.98
C SER A 42 12.63 10.86 -21.28
N ASP A 43 11.92 9.73 -21.29
CA ASP A 43 11.18 9.27 -22.47
C ASP A 43 9.71 9.73 -22.41
N ASP A 44 9.40 10.79 -23.16
CA ASP A 44 8.04 11.34 -23.30
C ASP A 44 7.03 10.32 -23.84
N LYS A 45 7.47 9.38 -24.68
CA LYS A 45 6.57 8.33 -25.20
C LYS A 45 6.21 7.39 -24.06
N LEU A 46 7.17 6.96 -23.25
CA LEU A 46 6.90 6.11 -22.08
C LEU A 46 6.00 6.83 -21.07
N SER A 47 6.21 8.12 -20.82
CA SER A 47 5.34 8.95 -19.98
C SER A 47 3.90 9.01 -20.52
N ALA A 48 3.73 9.22 -21.83
CA ALA A 48 2.42 9.19 -22.46
C ALA A 48 1.76 7.80 -22.36
N ARG A 49 2.53 6.71 -22.52
CA ARG A 49 2.01 5.34 -22.36
C ARG A 49 1.61 5.05 -20.92
N TYR A 50 2.37 5.51 -19.94
CA TYR A 50 2.08 5.33 -18.52
C TYR A 50 0.67 5.82 -18.15
N ASN A 51 0.26 6.98 -18.68
CA ASN A 51 -1.07 7.54 -18.43
C ASN A 51 -2.21 6.82 -19.19
N ASN A 52 -1.90 6.00 -20.19
CA ASN A 52 -2.89 5.33 -21.04
C ASN A 52 -3.17 3.87 -20.62
N PHE A 53 -2.34 3.27 -19.77
CA PHE A 53 -2.46 1.87 -19.36
C PHE A 53 -2.60 1.74 -17.84
N SER A 54 -3.09 0.58 -17.38
CA SER A 54 -2.96 0.23 -15.97
C SER A 54 -1.48 0.02 -15.61
N LEU A 55 -1.14 0.20 -14.34
CA LEU A 55 0.24 0.09 -13.86
C LEU A 55 0.92 -1.22 -14.27
N LEU A 56 0.23 -2.35 -14.03
CA LEU A 56 0.75 -3.68 -14.39
C LEU A 56 0.88 -3.88 -15.90
N GLU A 57 -0.07 -3.35 -16.68
CA GLU A 57 -0.02 -3.47 -18.14
C GLU A 57 1.10 -2.60 -18.75
N PHE A 58 1.36 -1.43 -18.16
CA PHE A 58 2.50 -0.60 -18.50
C PHE A 58 3.82 -1.35 -18.28
N TYR A 59 4.04 -1.89 -17.07
CA TYR A 59 5.26 -2.65 -16.77
C TYR A 59 5.40 -3.90 -17.64
N ARG A 60 4.31 -4.59 -17.94
CA ARG A 60 4.31 -5.77 -18.81
C ARG A 60 4.77 -5.42 -20.24
N ARG A 61 4.30 -4.29 -20.79
CA ARG A 61 4.49 -3.93 -22.21
C ARG A 61 5.74 -3.11 -22.49
N TYR A 62 6.12 -2.21 -21.59
CA TYR A 62 7.11 -1.17 -21.88
C TYR A 62 8.35 -1.23 -21.00
N VAL A 63 8.32 -1.97 -19.89
CA VAL A 63 9.49 -2.13 -19.00
C VAL A 63 10.07 -3.53 -19.21
N ILE A 64 10.85 -3.68 -20.28
CA ILE A 64 11.47 -4.94 -20.69
C ILE A 64 12.84 -5.15 -20.03
N ALA A 65 13.30 -6.40 -19.98
CA ALA A 65 14.48 -6.77 -19.22
C ALA A 65 15.81 -6.23 -19.80
N ASP A 66 15.88 -6.06 -21.12
CA ASP A 66 17.07 -5.53 -21.80
C ASP A 66 17.31 -4.05 -21.47
N ASP A 67 16.24 -3.25 -21.43
CA ASP A 67 16.35 -1.80 -21.21
C ASP A 67 16.29 -1.41 -19.73
N PHE A 68 15.49 -2.14 -18.94
CA PHE A 68 15.17 -1.81 -17.56
C PHE A 68 15.24 -3.04 -16.63
N PRO A 69 16.38 -3.76 -16.58
CA PRO A 69 16.49 -5.01 -15.83
C PRO A 69 16.19 -4.87 -14.33
N ILE A 70 16.57 -3.76 -13.71
CA ILE A 70 16.43 -3.53 -12.27
C ILE A 70 15.01 -3.09 -11.93
N LEU A 71 14.48 -2.11 -12.66
CA LEU A 71 13.12 -1.62 -12.52
C LEU A 71 12.11 -2.71 -12.84
N ARG A 72 12.36 -3.55 -13.84
CA ARG A 72 11.50 -4.72 -14.13
C ARG A 72 11.46 -5.69 -12.97
N ARG A 73 12.62 -6.05 -12.40
CA ARG A 73 12.69 -6.95 -11.24
C ARG A 73 11.96 -6.35 -10.04
N HIS A 74 12.14 -5.05 -9.81
CA HIS A 74 11.43 -4.31 -8.77
C HIS A 74 9.92 -4.35 -9.00
N ALA A 75 9.45 -4.05 -10.21
CA ALA A 75 8.05 -4.10 -10.56
C ALA A 75 7.43 -5.49 -10.37
N LEU A 76 8.13 -6.56 -10.76
CA LEU A 76 7.68 -7.93 -10.55
C LEU A 76 7.58 -8.29 -9.06
N LYS A 77 8.54 -7.86 -8.23
CA LYS A 77 8.50 -8.07 -6.78
C LYS A 77 7.23 -7.47 -6.18
N TYR A 78 6.95 -6.20 -6.47
CA TYR A 78 5.76 -5.53 -5.91
C TYR A 78 4.47 -6.01 -6.55
N ALA A 79 4.44 -6.24 -7.87
CA ALA A 79 3.31 -6.88 -8.53
C ALA A 79 2.99 -8.26 -7.93
N SER A 80 3.99 -9.04 -7.51
CA SER A 80 3.77 -10.33 -6.85
C SER A 80 3.20 -10.18 -5.44
N VAL A 81 3.73 -9.23 -4.66
CA VAL A 81 3.21 -8.90 -3.33
C VAL A 81 1.73 -8.50 -3.41
N PHE A 82 1.38 -7.68 -4.40
CA PHE A 82 -0.01 -7.23 -4.63
C PHE A 82 -0.88 -8.26 -5.36
N GLY A 83 -0.27 -9.15 -6.15
CA GLY A 83 -0.95 -10.23 -6.86
C GLY A 83 -1.32 -11.39 -5.93
N THR A 84 -0.55 -11.65 -4.88
CA THR A 84 -0.93 -12.62 -3.83
C THR A 84 -2.00 -12.09 -2.89
N THR A 85 -2.20 -10.77 -2.82
CA THR A 85 -3.32 -10.14 -2.11
C THR A 85 -4.57 -9.91 -2.98
N TYR A 86 -4.55 -10.35 -4.25
CA TYR A 86 -5.65 -10.27 -5.22
C TYR A 86 -6.99 -10.89 -4.75
N CYS A 87 -6.99 -11.75 -3.73
CA CYS A 87 -8.25 -12.25 -3.15
C CYS A 87 -8.98 -11.26 -2.21
N CYS A 88 -8.40 -10.12 -1.83
CA CYS A 88 -9.07 -9.18 -0.94
C CYS A 88 -9.32 -7.83 -1.63
N GLU A 89 -10.39 -7.80 -2.44
CA GLU A 89 -11.12 -6.61 -2.86
C GLU A 89 -10.42 -5.62 -3.78
N GLN A 90 -9.87 -6.16 -4.87
CA GLN A 90 -9.47 -5.43 -6.08
C GLN A 90 -8.45 -4.31 -5.83
N PHE A 91 -7.96 -3.77 -6.92
CA PHE A 91 -7.22 -2.51 -6.93
C PHE A 91 -8.13 -1.30 -6.51
N LEU A 92 -9.25 -1.54 -5.76
CA LEU A 92 -10.37 -0.67 -5.36
C LEU A 92 -10.06 0.15 -4.09
N SER A 93 -9.03 0.95 -4.23
CA SER A 93 -9.33 2.38 -4.15
C SER A 93 -8.52 3.21 -5.14
N LYS A 94 -7.53 2.63 -5.84
CA LYS A 94 -6.45 3.26 -6.64
C LYS A 94 -5.71 4.47 -6.03
N PHE A 95 -6.27 5.18 -5.07
CA PHE A 95 -5.94 6.56 -4.70
C PHE A 95 -6.85 7.10 -3.57
N THR A 96 -8.08 6.58 -3.39
CA THR A 96 -9.18 7.32 -2.73
C THR A 96 -9.14 7.40 -1.18
N LEU A 97 -8.35 6.57 -0.45
CA LEU A 97 -8.31 6.62 1.03
C LEU A 97 -7.19 7.48 1.64
N GLU A 98 -6.00 7.61 1.04
CA GLU A 98 -4.90 8.32 1.71
C GLU A 98 -5.02 9.85 1.65
N ASN A 99 -5.62 10.40 0.59
CA ASN A 99 -6.13 11.78 0.59
C ASN A 99 -7.22 12.01 1.66
N CYS A 100 -7.91 10.97 2.14
CA CYS A 100 -8.87 11.05 3.25
C CYS A 100 -8.23 10.93 4.65
N ARG A 101 -7.05 10.32 4.82
CA ARG A 101 -6.33 10.26 6.12
C ARG A 101 -5.56 11.52 6.48
N LEU A 102 -5.01 12.22 5.48
CA LEU A 102 -4.50 13.59 5.67
C LEU A 102 -5.61 14.54 6.19
N ARG A 103 -6.86 14.31 5.79
CA ARG A 103 -8.04 15.05 6.26
C ARG A 103 -8.61 14.62 7.62
N SER A 104 -8.38 13.38 8.08
CA SER A 104 -8.94 12.86 9.35
C SER A 104 -7.94 12.82 10.52
N ARG A 105 -6.63 12.94 10.28
CA ARG A 105 -5.64 13.13 11.35
C ARG A 105 -5.53 14.56 11.89
N LEU A 106 -6.23 15.52 11.29
CA LEU A 106 -6.56 16.80 11.95
C LEU A 106 -7.71 16.66 12.97
N THR A 107 -8.28 15.45 13.14
CA THR A 107 -9.48 15.22 13.97
C THR A 107 -9.28 14.21 15.11
N ASP A 108 -8.10 13.61 15.28
CA ASP A 108 -7.85 12.67 16.39
C ASP A 108 -7.31 13.37 17.65
N ALA A 109 -7.85 14.54 17.98
CA ALA A 109 -7.63 15.22 19.26
C ALA A 109 -8.40 14.53 20.43
N ASN A 110 -8.89 13.30 20.25
CA ASN A 110 -9.83 12.66 21.18
C ASN A 110 -9.51 11.20 21.56
N LEU A 111 -8.33 10.66 21.22
CA LEU A 111 -8.00 9.25 21.49
C LEU A 111 -7.57 8.93 22.94
N GLU A 112 -7.68 9.86 23.89
CA GLU A 112 -7.09 9.64 25.23
C GLU A 112 -7.79 8.60 26.13
N ASN A 113 -8.92 7.99 25.74
CA ASN A 113 -9.72 7.22 26.71
C ASN A 113 -9.95 5.72 26.47
N ARG A 114 -9.19 5.02 25.61
CA ARG A 114 -9.51 3.59 25.32
C ARG A 114 -8.38 2.57 25.39
N LEU A 115 -7.29 2.87 26.10
CA LEU A 115 -6.29 1.86 26.47
C LEU A 115 -6.43 1.45 27.93
N ARG A 116 -7.33 0.50 28.20
CA ARG A 116 -7.30 -0.35 29.41
C ARG A 116 -7.69 -1.79 29.03
N VAL A 117 -6.68 -2.54 28.56
CA VAL A 117 -6.30 -3.97 28.76
C VAL A 117 -7.33 -4.86 29.51
N PRO A 118 -7.45 -6.21 29.31
CA PRO A 118 -6.52 -7.19 28.67
C PRO A 118 -7.16 -8.18 27.65
N SER A 119 -6.37 -8.77 26.74
CA SER A 119 -5.77 -10.12 26.85
C SER A 119 -6.71 -11.21 27.42
N SER A 120 -7.48 -11.89 26.56
CA SER A 120 -7.74 -13.32 26.72
C SER A 120 -8.14 -13.96 25.39
N THR A 121 -7.49 -15.07 25.07
CA THR A 121 -7.77 -15.93 23.92
C THR A 121 -8.96 -16.82 24.27
N VAL A 122 -10.17 -16.28 24.21
CA VAL A 122 -11.40 -17.07 24.38
C VAL A 122 -12.35 -16.76 23.24
N LEU A 123 -12.56 -17.75 22.37
CA LEU A 123 -13.62 -17.70 21.35
C LEU A 123 -14.98 -17.54 22.06
N PRO A 124 -15.80 -16.54 21.72
CA PRO A 124 -17.15 -16.44 22.27
C PRO A 124 -18.01 -17.55 21.67
N ASN A 125 -18.32 -18.55 22.49
CA ASN A 125 -19.21 -19.66 22.13
C ASN A 125 -20.67 -19.17 22.24
N ILE A 126 -21.12 -18.48 21.20
CA ILE A 126 -22.42 -17.80 21.08
C ILE A 126 -23.61 -18.77 21.27
N THR A 127 -23.39 -20.07 21.05
CA THR A 127 -24.38 -21.13 21.15
C THR A 127 -24.84 -21.41 22.60
N ARG A 128 -24.04 -21.03 23.62
CA ARG A 128 -24.45 -21.14 25.04
C ARG A 128 -25.36 -20.00 25.49
N LEU A 129 -25.17 -18.79 24.97
CA LEU A 129 -25.95 -17.60 25.38
C LEU A 129 -27.41 -17.64 24.87
N ALA A 130 -27.66 -18.33 23.75
CA ALA A 130 -29.02 -18.48 23.21
C ALA A 130 -29.92 -19.41 24.06
N LYS A 131 -29.34 -20.27 24.92
CA LYS A 131 -30.10 -21.24 25.71
C LYS A 131 -30.53 -20.75 27.11
N GLU A 132 -29.99 -19.63 27.59
CA GLU A 132 -30.28 -19.10 28.94
C GLU A 132 -31.14 -17.83 28.94
N LYS A 133 -31.80 -17.48 27.83
CA LYS A 133 -32.76 -16.39 27.83
C LYS A 133 -34.11 -16.87 28.38
N GLN A 134 -34.22 -16.95 29.72
CA GLN A 134 -35.51 -17.05 30.39
C GLN A 134 -36.27 -15.73 30.19
N LEU A 135 -37.43 -15.79 29.53
CA LEU A 135 -38.41 -14.71 29.51
C LEU A 135 -38.99 -14.58 30.93
N GLN A 136 -38.76 -13.45 31.58
CA GLN A 136 -39.52 -13.04 32.76
C GLN A 136 -40.72 -12.22 32.27
N PRO A 137 -41.98 -12.61 32.55
CA PRO A 137 -43.14 -11.77 32.29
C PRO A 137 -43.23 -10.68 33.36
N SER A 138 -43.44 -9.43 32.93
CA SER A 138 -43.78 -8.34 33.84
C SER A 138 -45.26 -8.45 34.26
N HIS A 139 -45.51 -8.19 35.54
CA HIS A 139 -46.83 -8.19 36.17
C HIS A 139 -47.51 -6.81 36.07
#